data_AF-A0AA50DZQ4-F1
#
_entry.id   AF-A0AA50DZQ4-F1
#
_cell.length_a   1.000
_cell.length_b   1.000
_cell.length_c   1.000
_cell.angle_alpha   90.00
_cell.angle_beta   90.00
_cell.angle_gamma   90.00
#
_symmetry.space_group_name_H-M   'P 1'
#
loop_
_entity.id
_entity.type
_entity.pdbx_description
1 polymer ?
#
loop_
_entity_poly.entity_id
_entity_poly.type
_entity_poly.pdbx_seq_one_letter_code
_entity_poly.pdbx_strand_id
1 'polypeptide(L)'
;MEDGDLIGLLGRMSNEQFWWQDRHIYSFSRNYIILVELHNKLKSDIKINLDKAFCENFDLTIKEFFMLAFVIFSKSQINPYFTLESLHNIQILELDNILKVEKINSFIKLVSASYSEIRKLSLESHKNILPIILTGFEKYNFNPLLTYPLVKCDLSFQQSRGNFVVTNSVVFLKKFMDGVYWLLRDLYSDSKSVFEK
;
A
#
# COMPACT_ATOMS: atom_id res chain seq x y z
N MET A 1 -29.67 11.12 0.18
CA MET A 1 -28.25 11.10 -0.22
C MET A 1 -27.85 12.56 -0.33
N GLU A 2 -27.14 13.07 0.68
CA GLU A 2 -26.73 14.48 0.73
C GLU A 2 -25.76 14.77 -0.43
N ASP A 3 -25.79 15.98 -0.99
CA ASP A 3 -25.02 16.34 -2.20
C ASP A 3 -23.50 16.06 -2.06
N GLY A 4 -22.97 16.01 -0.84
CA GLY A 4 -21.58 15.62 -0.55
C GLY A 4 -21.25 14.16 -0.86
N ASP A 5 -22.21 13.24 -0.74
CA ASP A 5 -22.03 11.82 -1.07
C ASP A 5 -21.98 11.60 -2.58
N LEU A 6 -22.73 12.39 -3.36
CA LEU A 6 -22.71 12.31 -4.82
C LEU A 6 -21.39 12.84 -5.37
N ILE A 7 -20.88 13.95 -4.84
CA ILE A 7 -19.54 14.48 -5.21
C ILE A 7 -18.44 13.50 -4.78
N GLY A 8 -18.55 12.89 -3.59
CA GLY A 8 -17.62 11.87 -3.11
C GLY A 8 -17.66 10.58 -3.93
N LEU A 9 -18.82 10.20 -4.46
CA LEU A 9 -19.00 9.06 -5.36
C LEU A 9 -18.44 9.36 -6.74
N LEU A 10 -18.78 10.51 -7.32
CA LEU A 10 -18.27 10.97 -8.62
C LEU A 10 -16.76 11.21 -8.58
N GLY A 11 -16.20 11.64 -7.45
CA GLY A 11 -14.75 11.71 -7.22
C GLY A 11 -14.07 10.33 -7.16
N ARG A 12 -14.75 9.31 -6.62
CA ARG A 12 -14.26 7.92 -6.61
C ARG A 12 -14.35 7.29 -8.01
N MET A 13 -15.47 7.49 -8.70
CA MET A 13 -15.72 6.98 -10.05
C MET A 13 -14.81 7.66 -11.09
N SER A 14 -14.59 8.97 -10.97
CA SER A 14 -13.65 9.70 -11.84
C SER A 14 -12.23 9.23 -11.61
N ASN A 15 -11.80 9.05 -10.35
CA ASN A 15 -10.53 8.38 -10.10
C ASN A 15 -10.53 7.04 -10.86
N GLU A 16 -11.49 6.12 -10.63
CA GLU A 16 -11.60 4.75 -11.21
C GLU A 16 -11.39 4.62 -12.73
N GLN A 17 -11.82 5.59 -13.54
CA GLN A 17 -11.58 5.55 -14.99
C GLN A 17 -10.23 6.14 -15.44
N PHE A 18 -9.58 7.00 -14.65
CA PHE A 18 -8.30 7.63 -15.03
C PHE A 18 -7.05 6.85 -14.60
N TRP A 19 -7.14 5.75 -13.83
CA TRP A 19 -5.96 5.10 -13.18
C TRP A 19 -4.89 4.50 -14.10
N TRP A 20 -5.18 4.28 -15.39
CA TRP A 20 -4.18 3.85 -16.40
C TRP A 20 -3.59 5.04 -17.17
N GLN A 21 -4.21 6.21 -17.07
CA GLN A 21 -3.81 7.46 -17.72
C GLN A 21 -3.23 8.48 -16.73
N ASP A 22 -3.34 8.20 -15.43
CA ASP A 22 -2.91 9.11 -14.38
C ASP A 22 -1.38 9.21 -14.35
N ARG A 23 -0.87 10.44 -14.23
CA ARG A 23 0.56 10.67 -14.05
C ARG A 23 0.91 10.38 -12.60
N HIS A 24 1.11 9.08 -12.29
CA HIS A 24 1.43 8.56 -10.97
C HIS A 24 2.52 9.36 -10.23
N ILE A 25 3.43 10.02 -10.97
CA ILE A 25 4.48 10.88 -10.42
C ILE A 25 3.95 11.96 -9.45
N TYR A 26 2.73 12.46 -9.65
CA TYR A 26 2.12 13.47 -8.77
C TYR A 26 1.36 12.87 -7.58
N SER A 27 0.98 11.59 -7.66
CA SER A 27 0.21 10.91 -6.60
C SER A 27 1.03 10.78 -5.32
N PHE A 28 2.35 10.53 -5.41
CA PHE A 28 3.21 10.52 -4.23
C PHE A 28 3.17 11.86 -3.49
N SER A 29 3.53 12.95 -4.19
CA SER A 29 3.63 14.28 -3.57
C SER A 29 2.29 14.72 -3.02
N ARG A 30 1.20 14.51 -3.76
CA ARG A 30 -0.16 14.80 -3.30
C ARG A 30 -0.49 14.03 -2.02
N ASN A 31 -0.33 12.71 -2.02
CA ASN A 31 -0.74 11.88 -0.90
C ASN A 31 0.16 12.11 0.32
N TYR A 32 1.46 12.34 0.12
CA TYR A 32 2.37 12.74 1.19
C TYR A 32 1.97 14.09 1.80
N ILE A 33 1.76 15.12 0.99
CA ILE A 33 1.35 16.45 1.46
C ILE A 33 0.02 16.36 2.21
N ILE A 34 -0.98 15.66 1.66
CA ILE A 34 -2.31 15.57 2.29
C ILE A 34 -2.24 14.77 3.60
N LEU A 35 -1.67 13.56 3.56
CA LEU A 35 -1.78 12.59 4.65
C LEU A 35 -0.70 12.77 5.73
N VAL A 36 0.42 13.40 5.40
CA VAL A 36 1.52 13.66 6.35
C VAL A 36 1.57 15.14 6.71
N GLU A 37 1.69 16.05 5.74
CA GLU A 37 1.94 17.47 6.08
C GLU A 37 0.69 18.22 6.53
N LEU A 38 -0.36 18.24 5.71
CA LEU A 38 -1.60 18.96 5.95
C LEU A 38 -2.38 18.33 7.09
N HIS A 39 -2.48 17.01 7.13
CA HIS A 39 -3.14 16.32 8.24
C HIS A 39 -2.53 16.70 9.60
N ASN A 40 -1.19 16.72 9.70
CA ASN A 40 -0.51 17.11 10.93
C ASN A 40 -0.79 18.57 11.34
N LYS A 41 -0.91 19.49 10.37
CA LYS A 41 -1.23 20.90 10.61
C LYS A 41 -2.69 21.13 11.03
N LEU A 42 -3.60 20.28 10.57
CA LEU A 42 -5.04 20.37 10.83
C LEU A 42 -5.51 19.47 11.99
N LYS A 43 -4.57 18.85 12.73
CA LYS A 43 -4.87 17.91 13.83
C LYS A 43 -5.78 18.49 14.92
N SER A 44 -5.77 19.80 15.15
CA SER A 44 -6.64 20.47 16.13
C SER A 44 -8.10 20.56 15.67
N ASP A 45 -8.32 20.61 14.36
CA ASP A 45 -9.62 20.96 13.77
C ASP A 45 -10.36 19.72 13.24
N ILE A 46 -9.63 18.61 13.04
CA ILE A 46 -10.16 17.36 12.50
C ILE A 46 -10.35 16.35 13.65
N LYS A 47 -11.59 15.87 13.84
CA LYS A 47 -11.93 14.85 14.86
C LYS A 47 -11.22 13.51 14.67
N ILE A 48 -10.68 13.25 13.48
CA ILE A 48 -10.07 11.99 13.07
C ILE A 48 -8.56 12.15 12.96
N ASN A 49 -7.80 11.37 13.74
CA ASN A 49 -6.35 11.28 13.63
C ASN A 49 -5.97 10.06 12.77
N LEU A 50 -5.65 10.31 11.50
CA LEU A 50 -5.37 9.27 10.50
C LEU A 50 -4.10 8.51 10.84
N ASP A 51 -3.07 9.21 11.32
CA ASP A 51 -1.78 8.61 11.66
C ASP A 51 -1.92 7.65 12.86
N LYS A 52 -2.71 8.04 13.86
CA LYS A 52 -3.06 7.18 15.00
C LYS A 52 -3.83 5.94 14.53
N ALA A 53 -4.87 6.11 13.72
CA ALA A 53 -5.67 4.99 13.21
C ALA A 53 -4.82 4.02 12.37
N PHE A 54 -3.91 4.55 11.55
CA PHE A 54 -2.98 3.74 10.76
C PHE A 54 -2.00 2.98 11.67
N CYS A 55 -1.44 3.64 12.68
CA CYS A 55 -0.52 3.03 13.63
C CYS A 55 -1.16 1.92 14.47
N GLU A 56 -2.41 2.10 14.91
CA GLU A 56 -3.14 1.10 15.70
C GLU A 56 -3.44 -0.18 14.91
N ASN A 57 -3.57 -0.11 13.58
CA ASN A 57 -3.91 -1.26 12.74
C ASN A 57 -2.69 -1.93 12.10
N PHE A 58 -1.60 -1.19 11.90
CA PHE A 58 -0.47 -1.63 11.08
C PHE A 58 0.90 -1.48 11.76
N ASP A 59 0.94 -1.03 13.02
CA ASP A 59 2.17 -0.80 13.80
C ASP A 59 3.16 0.18 13.13
N LEU A 60 2.66 1.01 12.21
CA LEU A 60 3.40 1.99 11.44
C LEU A 60 2.67 3.31 11.44
N THR A 61 3.41 4.42 11.51
CA THR A 61 2.87 5.72 11.11
C THR A 61 2.78 5.81 9.58
N ILE A 62 1.95 6.72 9.07
CA ILE A 62 1.83 6.97 7.63
C ILE A 62 3.19 7.41 7.06
N LYS A 63 3.94 8.23 7.82
CA LYS A 63 5.28 8.67 7.44
C LYS A 63 6.25 7.50 7.34
N GLU A 64 6.28 6.60 8.34
CA GLU A 64 7.12 5.41 8.32
C GLU A 64 6.82 4.53 7.10
N PHE A 65 5.53 4.35 6.76
CA PHE A 65 5.12 3.60 5.57
C PHE A 65 5.71 4.19 4.28
N PHE A 66 5.55 5.51 4.06
CA PHE A 66 6.09 6.16 2.86
C PHE A 66 7.61 6.08 2.78
N MET A 67 8.30 6.31 3.90
CA MET A 67 9.77 6.32 3.95
C MET A 67 10.35 4.91 3.72
N LEU A 68 9.78 3.87 4.35
CA LEU A 68 10.19 2.47 4.10
C LEU A 68 9.98 2.08 2.65
N ALA A 69 8.83 2.45 2.07
CA ALA A 69 8.57 2.19 0.67
C ALA A 69 9.56 2.91 -0.26
N PHE A 70 9.89 4.17 0.03
CA PHE A 70 10.86 4.94 -0.75
C PHE A 70 12.27 4.34 -0.68
N VAL A 71 12.71 3.88 0.50
CA VAL A 71 14.00 3.21 0.68
C VAL A 71 14.07 1.92 -0.14
N ILE A 72 13.04 1.08 -0.05
CA ILE A 72 12.97 -0.17 -0.83
C ILE A 72 12.93 0.12 -2.33
N PHE A 73 12.15 1.13 -2.74
CA PHE A 73 12.07 1.53 -4.15
C PHE A 73 13.43 1.97 -4.67
N SER A 74 14.13 2.83 -3.92
CA SER A 74 15.46 3.33 -4.28
C SER A 74 16.47 2.19 -4.39
N LYS A 75 16.46 1.25 -3.43
CA LYS A 75 17.31 0.05 -3.46
C LYS A 75 16.99 -0.83 -4.68
N SER A 76 15.71 -0.98 -5.00
CA SER A 76 15.23 -1.80 -6.12
C SER A 76 15.66 -1.30 -7.50
N GLN A 77 15.99 -0.01 -7.63
CA GLN A 77 16.53 0.54 -8.89
C GLN A 77 17.94 0.01 -9.19
N ILE A 78 18.69 -0.41 -8.16
CA ILE A 78 20.03 -0.99 -8.30
C ILE A 78 19.94 -2.51 -8.37
N ASN A 79 19.20 -3.11 -7.44
CA ASN A 79 18.99 -4.55 -7.37
C ASN A 79 17.55 -4.83 -6.89
N PRO A 80 16.70 -5.52 -7.69
CA PRO A 80 15.33 -5.80 -7.30
C PRO A 80 15.21 -6.72 -6.07
N TYR A 81 16.28 -7.42 -5.69
CA TYR A 81 16.33 -8.29 -4.53
C TYR A 81 16.93 -7.60 -3.30
N PHE A 82 16.42 -7.94 -2.11
CA PHE A 82 16.95 -7.42 -0.84
C PHE A 82 16.68 -8.34 0.35
N THR A 83 17.42 -8.12 1.44
CA THR A 83 17.21 -8.75 2.76
C THR A 83 16.82 -7.71 3.81
N LEU A 84 16.24 -8.14 4.93
CA LEU A 84 15.93 -7.24 6.05
C LEU A 84 17.18 -6.57 6.61
N GLU A 85 18.25 -7.35 6.78
CA GLU A 85 19.57 -6.86 7.22
C GLU A 85 20.11 -5.79 6.27
N SER A 86 19.94 -5.98 4.95
CA SER A 86 20.40 -5.00 3.96
C SER A 86 19.63 -3.68 3.98
N LEU A 87 18.45 -3.63 4.60
CA LEU A 87 17.68 -2.42 4.83
C LEU A 87 18.04 -1.80 6.19
N HIS A 88 18.20 -2.62 7.21
CA HIS A 88 18.59 -2.19 8.55
C HIS A 88 19.99 -1.57 8.59
N ASN A 89 20.92 -2.07 7.78
CA ASN A 89 22.30 -1.61 7.74
C ASN A 89 22.50 -0.31 6.94
N ILE A 90 21.44 0.33 6.44
CA ILE A 90 21.54 1.60 5.73
C ILE A 90 21.88 2.71 6.74
N GLN A 91 23.03 3.36 6.55
CA GLN A 91 23.54 4.40 7.44
C GLN A 91 23.02 5.78 7.03
N ILE A 92 21.76 6.07 7.33
CA ILE A 92 21.16 7.39 7.13
C ILE A 92 20.53 7.81 8.47
N LEU A 93 21.18 8.76 9.15
CA LEU A 93 20.83 9.22 10.50
C LEU A 93 19.35 9.61 10.63
N GLU A 94 18.78 10.25 9.61
CA GLU A 94 17.38 10.69 9.58
C GLU A 94 16.38 9.51 9.52
N LEU A 95 16.86 8.32 9.16
CA LEU A 95 16.06 7.11 8.97
C LEU A 95 16.27 6.06 10.07
N ASP A 96 17.17 6.26 11.03
CA ASP A 96 17.50 5.27 12.07
C ASP A 96 16.27 4.78 12.84
N ASN A 97 15.32 5.67 13.13
CA ASN A 97 14.07 5.32 13.81
C ASN A 97 13.08 4.56 12.92
N ILE A 98 13.18 4.73 11.61
CA ILE A 98 12.30 4.12 10.60
C ILE A 98 12.82 2.76 10.16
N LEU A 99 14.15 2.60 10.07
CA LEU A 99 14.84 1.38 9.62
C LEU A 99 15.06 0.35 10.74
N LYS A 100 14.30 0.45 11.84
CA LYS A 100 14.25 -0.57 12.87
C LYS A 100 13.65 -1.86 12.30
N VAL A 101 14.19 -3.01 12.73
CA VAL A 101 13.76 -4.34 12.26
C VAL A 101 12.25 -4.55 12.44
N GLU A 102 11.69 -4.10 13.56
CA GLU A 102 10.26 -4.15 13.86
C GLU A 102 9.43 -3.43 12.80
N LYS A 103 9.82 -2.20 12.45
CA LYS A 103 9.12 -1.35 11.47
C LYS A 103 9.23 -1.91 10.06
N ILE A 104 10.42 -2.39 9.69
CA ILE A 104 10.62 -3.08 8.41
C ILE A 104 9.71 -4.31 8.33
N ASN A 105 9.63 -5.12 9.38
CA ASN A 105 8.76 -6.30 9.42
C ASN A 105 7.28 -5.94 9.30
N SER A 106 6.80 -4.92 10.01
CA SER A 106 5.42 -4.43 9.89
C SER A 106 5.11 -4.00 8.45
N PHE A 107 6.02 -3.29 7.81
CA PHE A 107 5.84 -2.87 6.42
C PHE A 107 5.81 -4.06 5.47
N ILE A 108 6.79 -4.96 5.58
CA ILE A 108 6.88 -6.16 4.75
C ILE A 108 5.63 -7.03 4.89
N LYS A 109 5.05 -7.14 6.09
CA LYS A 109 3.80 -7.88 6.30
C LYS A 109 2.62 -7.31 5.49
N LEU A 110 2.55 -5.99 5.30
CA LEU A 110 1.47 -5.33 4.57
C LEU A 110 1.57 -5.47 3.05
N VAL A 111 2.80 -5.51 2.54
CA VAL A 111 3.07 -5.37 1.10
C VAL A 111 3.72 -6.60 0.47
N SER A 112 3.97 -7.66 1.24
CA SER A 112 4.59 -8.89 0.72
C SER A 112 3.72 -10.13 0.89
N ALA A 113 3.85 -11.04 -0.07
CA ALA A 113 3.28 -12.38 -0.04
C ALA A 113 4.26 -13.39 -0.62
N SER A 114 4.11 -14.66 -0.24
CA SER A 114 4.79 -15.78 -0.89
C SER A 114 4.20 -16.05 -2.28
N TYR A 115 4.95 -16.77 -3.11
CA TYR A 115 4.47 -17.15 -4.44
C TYR A 115 3.19 -18.00 -4.38
N SER A 116 3.06 -18.88 -3.40
CA SER A 116 1.87 -19.71 -3.21
C SER A 116 0.63 -18.88 -2.85
N GLU A 117 0.79 -17.86 -1.99
CA GLU A 117 -0.28 -16.91 -1.65
C GLU A 117 -0.72 -16.09 -2.88
N ILE A 118 0.23 -15.56 -3.65
CA ILE A 118 -0.05 -14.81 -4.89
C ILE A 118 -0.80 -15.69 -5.89
N ARG A 119 -0.36 -16.94 -6.07
CA ARG A 119 -1.03 -17.90 -6.96
C ARG A 119 -2.44 -18.20 -6.50
N LYS A 120 -2.66 -18.36 -5.19
CA LYS A 120 -4.00 -18.60 -4.62
C LYS A 120 -4.93 -17.41 -4.88
N LEU A 121 -4.48 -16.18 -4.61
CA LEU A 121 -5.25 -14.96 -4.87
C LEU A 121 -5.58 -14.79 -6.35
N SER A 122 -4.64 -15.12 -7.24
CA SER A 122 -4.89 -15.14 -8.68
C SER A 122 -5.97 -16.15 -9.03
N LEU A 123 -5.90 -17.39 -8.52
CA LEU A 123 -6.92 -18.40 -8.82
C LEU A 123 -8.30 -18.04 -8.27
N GLU A 124 -8.37 -17.41 -7.09
CA GLU A 124 -9.61 -16.93 -6.50
C GLU A 124 -10.21 -15.77 -7.29
N SER A 125 -9.39 -14.82 -7.75
CA SER A 125 -9.88 -13.74 -8.62
C SER A 125 -10.45 -14.32 -9.91
N HIS A 126 -9.77 -15.27 -10.55
CA HIS A 126 -10.24 -15.91 -11.79
C HIS A 126 -11.56 -16.69 -11.63
N LYS A 127 -11.79 -17.35 -10.48
CA LYS A 127 -13.06 -18.05 -10.21
C LYS A 127 -14.25 -17.08 -10.11
N ASN A 128 -14.01 -15.86 -9.64
CA ASN A 128 -15.04 -14.84 -9.48
C ASN A 128 -15.30 -14.02 -10.75
N ILE A 129 -14.49 -14.17 -11.81
CA ILE A 129 -14.65 -13.41 -13.08
C ILE A 129 -15.91 -13.85 -13.86
N LEU A 130 -16.28 -15.12 -13.82
CA LEU A 130 -17.47 -15.63 -14.53
C LEU A 130 -18.78 -14.91 -14.14
N PRO A 131 -19.07 -14.63 -12.86
CA PRO A 131 -20.23 -13.81 -12.47
C PRO A 131 -20.02 -12.28 -12.62
N ILE A 132 -18.78 -11.77 -12.69
CA ILE A 132 -18.47 -10.33 -12.81
C ILE A 132 -18.70 -9.80 -14.24
N ILE A 133 -18.43 -10.61 -15.27
CA ILE A 133 -18.70 -10.25 -16.68
C ILE A 133 -20.19 -9.96 -16.91
N LEU A 134 -21.09 -10.55 -16.10
CA LEU A 134 -22.54 -10.34 -16.17
C LEU A 134 -23.05 -9.18 -15.28
N THR A 135 -22.25 -8.61 -14.39
CA THR A 135 -22.70 -7.64 -13.37
C THR A 135 -21.99 -6.28 -13.40
N GLY A 136 -21.04 -6.06 -14.32
CA GLY A 136 -20.61 -4.70 -14.70
C GLY A 136 -19.78 -3.91 -13.68
N PHE A 137 -19.24 -4.55 -12.64
CA PHE A 137 -18.36 -3.89 -11.66
C PHE A 137 -17.00 -4.58 -11.58
N GLU A 138 -15.99 -4.01 -12.25
CA GLU A 138 -14.60 -4.41 -12.12
C GLU A 138 -14.02 -3.90 -10.79
N LYS A 139 -14.04 -4.71 -9.74
CA LYS A 139 -13.20 -4.46 -8.55
C LYS A 139 -11.76 -4.85 -8.85
N TYR A 140 -10.88 -3.85 -8.97
CA TYR A 140 -9.45 -3.72 -8.59
C TYR A 140 -8.47 -4.92 -8.39
N ASN A 141 -8.86 -6.18 -8.57
CA ASN A 141 -8.12 -7.36 -8.10
C ASN A 141 -7.72 -8.33 -9.23
N PHE A 142 -7.52 -7.84 -10.46
CA PHE A 142 -7.06 -8.71 -11.54
C PHE A 142 -5.59 -9.13 -11.37
N ASN A 143 -4.77 -8.29 -10.73
CA ASN A 143 -3.35 -8.57 -10.49
C ASN A 143 -3.02 -8.56 -8.98
N PRO A 144 -2.75 -9.72 -8.36
CA PRO A 144 -2.39 -9.81 -6.93
C PRO A 144 -1.15 -8.99 -6.53
N LEU A 145 -0.28 -8.64 -7.50
CA LEU A 145 0.87 -7.79 -7.25
C LEU A 145 0.48 -6.34 -6.93
N LEU A 146 -0.71 -5.89 -7.32
CA LEU A 146 -1.24 -4.58 -6.87
C LEU A 146 -1.48 -4.57 -5.36
N THR A 147 -1.79 -5.73 -4.77
CA THR A 147 -1.95 -5.88 -3.31
C THR A 147 -0.61 -6.15 -2.65
N TYR A 148 0.16 -7.09 -3.21
CA TYR A 148 1.44 -7.58 -2.68
C TYR A 148 2.56 -7.41 -3.73
N PRO A 149 3.09 -6.19 -3.89
CA PRO A 149 4.14 -5.92 -4.89
C PRO A 149 5.49 -6.57 -4.55
N LEU A 150 5.69 -6.96 -3.29
CA LEU A 150 6.87 -7.69 -2.83
C LEU A 150 6.59 -9.18 -2.79
N VAL A 151 7.52 -9.98 -3.30
CA VAL A 151 7.43 -11.44 -3.24
C VAL A 151 8.50 -12.00 -2.33
N LYS A 152 8.09 -12.87 -1.40
CA LYS A 152 9.02 -13.65 -0.57
C LYS A 152 9.67 -14.71 -1.43
N CYS A 153 11.00 -14.69 -1.49
CA CYS A 153 11.77 -15.70 -2.20
C CYS A 153 11.70 -17.05 -1.47
N ASP A 154 11.60 -18.14 -2.22
CA ASP A 154 11.72 -19.49 -1.66
C ASP A 154 13.15 -19.72 -1.11
N LEU A 155 13.28 -20.63 -0.13
CA LEU A 155 14.54 -20.93 0.56
C LEU A 155 15.71 -21.21 -0.40
N SER A 156 15.45 -21.85 -1.55
CA SER A 156 16.44 -22.14 -2.60
C SER A 156 17.02 -20.88 -3.25
N PHE A 157 16.25 -19.80 -3.33
CA PHE A 157 16.67 -18.51 -3.89
C PHE A 157 17.18 -17.53 -2.81
N GLN A 158 16.77 -17.71 -1.56
CA GLN A 158 17.22 -16.87 -0.44
C GLN A 158 18.73 -16.87 -0.27
N GLN A 159 19.37 -18.04 -0.44
CA GLN A 159 20.82 -18.19 -0.28
C GLN A 159 21.66 -17.46 -1.33
N SER A 160 21.08 -17.13 -2.49
CA SER A 160 21.84 -16.57 -3.63
C SER A 160 21.44 -15.15 -4.03
N ARG A 161 20.22 -14.70 -3.69
CA ARG A 161 19.70 -13.43 -4.21
C ARG A 161 19.05 -12.53 -3.16
N GLY A 162 18.57 -13.07 -2.04
CA GLY A 162 17.93 -12.32 -0.96
C GLY A 162 16.52 -12.81 -0.62
N ASN A 163 15.94 -12.27 0.45
CA ASN A 163 14.71 -12.79 1.05
C ASN A 163 13.44 -12.28 0.34
N PHE A 164 13.53 -11.11 -0.30
CA PHE A 164 12.42 -10.44 -0.95
C PHE A 164 12.82 -9.92 -2.32
N VAL A 165 11.85 -9.84 -3.23
CA VAL A 165 12.01 -9.24 -4.56
C VAL A 165 10.90 -8.24 -4.87
N VAL A 166 11.29 -7.08 -5.40
CA VAL A 166 10.38 -6.15 -6.07
C VAL A 166 10.17 -6.65 -7.50
N THR A 167 9.02 -7.26 -7.77
CA THR A 167 8.78 -7.91 -9.08
C THR A 167 8.50 -6.92 -10.20
N ASN A 168 7.87 -5.79 -9.87
CA ASN A 168 7.57 -4.72 -10.80
C ASN A 168 7.64 -3.39 -10.06
N SER A 169 8.62 -2.57 -10.41
CA SER A 169 8.87 -1.29 -9.75
C SER A 169 7.71 -0.31 -9.91
N VAL A 170 6.98 -0.34 -11.02
CA VAL A 170 5.80 0.51 -11.26
C VAL A 170 4.63 0.09 -10.37
N VAL A 171 4.41 -1.22 -10.21
CA VAL A 171 3.37 -1.75 -9.33
C VAL A 171 3.70 -1.46 -7.86
N PHE A 172 4.98 -1.59 -7.47
CA PHE A 172 5.44 -1.20 -6.15
C PHE A 172 5.25 0.30 -5.90
N LEU A 173 5.65 1.13 -6.88
CA LEU A 173 5.45 2.59 -6.88
C LEU A 173 3.99 2.94 -6.65
N LYS A 174 3.08 2.32 -7.40
CA LYS A 174 1.63 2.50 -7.23
C LYS A 174 1.15 2.10 -5.84
N LYS A 175 1.59 0.95 -5.32
CA LYS A 175 1.20 0.48 -3.98
C LYS A 175 1.57 1.50 -2.91
N PHE A 176 2.76 2.08 -2.94
CA PHE A 176 3.11 3.02 -1.87
C PHE A 176 2.58 4.43 -2.11
N MET A 177 2.43 4.86 -3.37
CA MET A 177 1.84 6.15 -3.69
C MET A 177 0.39 6.23 -3.23
N ASP A 178 -0.43 5.23 -3.57
CA ASP A 178 -1.87 5.26 -3.31
C ASP A 178 -2.30 4.36 -2.15
N GLY A 179 -1.44 3.45 -1.68
CA GLY A 179 -1.82 2.40 -0.75
C GLY A 179 -2.28 2.89 0.60
N VAL A 180 -1.72 3.99 1.11
CA VAL A 180 -2.19 4.57 2.40
C VAL A 180 -3.66 4.96 2.30
N TYR A 181 -4.07 5.59 1.20
CA TYR A 181 -5.46 5.96 0.97
C TYR A 181 -6.37 4.73 0.97
N TRP A 182 -5.99 3.67 0.23
CA TRP A 182 -6.80 2.45 0.15
C TRP A 182 -6.86 1.70 1.48
N LEU A 183 -5.75 1.59 2.19
CA LEU A 183 -5.68 0.98 3.51
C LEU A 183 -6.58 1.72 4.51
N LEU A 184 -6.51 3.06 4.54
CA LEU A 184 -7.41 3.86 5.38
C LEU A 184 -8.87 3.72 4.95
N ARG A 185 -9.17 3.73 3.65
CA ARG A 185 -10.53 3.52 3.14
C ARG A 185 -11.09 2.20 3.63
N ASP A 186 -10.31 1.13 3.55
CA ASP A 186 -10.75 -0.21 3.94
C ASP A 186 -11.02 -0.27 5.46
N LEU A 187 -10.13 0.31 6.29
CA LEU A 187 -10.36 0.46 7.73
C LEU A 187 -11.67 1.20 8.06
N TYR A 188 -11.98 2.28 7.35
CA TYR A 188 -13.20 3.05 7.56
C TYR A 188 -14.45 2.45 6.91
N SER A 189 -14.29 1.56 5.93
CA SER A 189 -15.40 0.85 5.29
C SER A 189 -15.84 -0.34 6.15
N ASP A 190 -14.88 -1.07 6.72
CA ASP A 190 -15.16 -2.22 7.59
C ASP A 190 -15.72 -1.77 8.95
N SER A 191 -15.31 -0.60 9.45
CA SER A 191 -15.84 -0.04 10.72
C SER A 191 -17.28 0.48 10.62
N LYS A 192 -17.84 0.69 9.42
CA LYS A 192 -19.29 0.96 9.27
C LYS A 192 -20.17 -0.24 9.65
N SER A 193 -19.62 -1.46 9.75
CA SER A 193 -20.33 -2.60 10.36
C SER A 193 -20.51 -2.49 11.88
N VAL A 194 -19.85 -1.51 12.53
CA VAL A 194 -19.87 -1.29 13.99
C VAL A 194 -20.80 -0.14 14.39
N PHE A 195 -21.15 0.76 13.45
CA PHE A 195 -22.07 1.88 13.70
C PHE A 195 -23.55 1.56 13.40
N GLU A 196 -23.87 0.31 13.02
CA GLU A 196 -25.24 -0.20 12.85
C GLU A 196 -25.68 -1.15 14.00
N LYS A 197 -25.15 -0.97 15.21
CA LYS A 197 -25.70 -1.61 16.42
C LYS A 197 -26.09 -0.58 17.48
#